data_AF-A0A353P029-F1
#
_entry.id   AF-A0A353P029-F1
#
_cell.length_a   1.000
_cell.length_b   1.000
_cell.length_c   1.000
_cell.angle_alpha   90.00
_cell.angle_beta   90.00
_cell.angle_gamma   90.00
#
_symmetry.space_group_name_H-M   'P 1'
#
loop_
_entity.id
_entity.type
_entity.pdbx_description
1 polymer ?
#
loop_
_entity_poly.entity_id
_entity_poly.type
_entity_poly.pdbx_seq_one_letter_code
_entity_poly.pdbx_strand_id
1 'polypeptide(L)'
;DSYKAGELQARMNERMLAHRKTDVQNNLAAQVASSLYGIEESQRKINLYGDIVPKTEQLVNASQSAYRAGTIDFLSLIDSERMLLQYTLNYQRSLTDYQQKIAEIEMLVGADLTVR
;
A
#
# COMPACT_ATOMS: atom_id res chain seq x y z
N ASP A 1 -18.98 -52.35 17.05
CA ASP A 1 -17.87 -51.37 17.23
C ASP A 1 -17.49 -50.59 15.97
N SER A 2 -17.34 -51.24 14.80
CA SER A 2 -17.01 -50.54 13.54
C SER A 2 -18.02 -49.45 13.10
N TYR A 3 -19.33 -49.68 13.29
CA TYR A 3 -20.37 -48.71 12.90
C TYR A 3 -20.34 -47.42 13.72
N LYS A 4 -20.12 -47.53 15.05
CA LYS A 4 -19.95 -46.38 15.95
C LYS A 4 -18.65 -45.61 15.65
N ALA A 5 -17.58 -46.31 15.28
CA ALA A 5 -16.34 -45.67 14.86
C ALA A 5 -16.50 -44.88 13.55
N GLY A 6 -17.24 -45.41 12.58
CA GLY A 6 -17.57 -44.69 11.33
C GLY A 6 -18.43 -43.45 11.55
N GLU A 7 -19.45 -43.52 12.40
CA GLU A 7 -20.29 -42.37 12.74
C GLU A 7 -19.48 -41.27 13.46
N LEU A 8 -18.61 -41.65 14.41
CA LEU A 8 -17.71 -40.72 15.09
C LEU A 8 -16.77 -40.03 14.10
N GLN A 9 -16.18 -40.79 13.18
CA GLN A 9 -15.29 -40.24 12.15
C GLN A 9 -16.02 -39.23 11.24
N ALA A 10 -17.25 -39.53 10.83
CA ALA A 10 -18.06 -38.63 10.03
C ALA A 10 -18.37 -37.31 10.76
N ARG A 11 -18.76 -37.37 12.04
CA ARG A 11 -19.01 -36.19 12.87
C ARG A 11 -17.74 -35.36 13.09
N MET A 12 -16.58 -36.00 13.26
CA MET A 12 -15.31 -35.30 13.38
C MET A 12 -14.93 -34.60 12.07
N ASN A 13 -15.13 -35.26 10.93
CA ASN A 13 -14.90 -34.65 9.61
C ASN A 13 -15.83 -33.45 9.38
N GLU A 14 -17.12 -33.54 9.74
CA GLU A 14 -18.06 -32.43 9.64
C GLU A 14 -17.62 -31.22 10.48
N ARG A 15 -17.21 -31.45 11.73
CA ARG A 15 -16.66 -30.38 12.60
C ARG A 15 -15.40 -29.76 12.01
N MET A 16 -14.48 -30.58 11.49
CA MET A 16 -13.26 -30.10 10.85
C MET A 16 -13.57 -29.24 9.62
N LEU A 17 -14.56 -29.62 8.80
CA LEU A 17 -15.00 -28.83 7.66
C LEU A 17 -15.65 -27.51 8.09
N ALA A 18 -16.46 -27.53 9.15
CA ALA A 18 -17.06 -26.33 9.71
C ALA A 18 -15.99 -25.35 10.24
N HIS A 19 -15.01 -25.84 11.01
CA HIS A 19 -13.88 -25.03 11.47
C HIS A 19 -13.06 -24.48 10.30
N ARG A 20 -12.73 -25.32 9.31
CA ARG A 20 -12.00 -24.87 8.12
C ARG A 20 -12.75 -23.78 7.35
N LYS A 21 -14.07 -23.87 7.25
CA LYS A 21 -14.90 -22.82 6.62
C LYS A 21 -14.77 -21.51 7.39
N THR A 22 -14.92 -21.55 8.72
CA THR A 22 -14.78 -20.37 9.59
C THR A 22 -13.38 -19.77 9.49
N ASP A 23 -12.34 -20.59 9.48
CA ASP A 23 -10.95 -20.14 9.35
C ASP A 23 -10.71 -19.42 8.02
N VAL A 24 -11.23 -19.95 6.92
CA VAL A 24 -11.17 -19.30 5.60
C VAL A 24 -11.90 -17.96 5.61
N GLN A 25 -13.09 -17.89 6.21
CA GLN A 25 -13.86 -16.64 6.32
C GLN A 25 -13.13 -15.58 7.15
N ASN A 26 -12.58 -15.96 8.30
CA ASN A 26 -11.83 -15.06 9.16
C ASN A 26 -10.56 -14.57 8.48
N ASN A 27 -9.85 -15.47 7.77
CA ASN A 27 -8.65 -15.11 7.04
C ASN A 27 -8.97 -14.12 5.90
N LEU A 28 -10.04 -14.37 5.13
CA LEU A 28 -10.48 -13.46 4.09
C LEU A 28 -10.84 -12.08 4.64
N ALA A 29 -11.61 -12.02 5.74
CA ALA A 29 -11.96 -10.76 6.39
C ALA A 29 -10.72 -9.99 6.89
N ALA A 30 -9.75 -10.70 7.46
CA ALA A 30 -8.49 -10.11 7.90
C ALA A 30 -7.66 -9.57 6.73
N GLN A 31 -7.58 -10.29 5.61
CA GLN A 31 -6.89 -9.82 4.40
C GLN A 31 -7.55 -8.57 3.83
N VAL A 32 -8.89 -8.56 3.69
CA VAL A 32 -9.62 -7.38 3.20
C VAL A 32 -9.39 -6.16 4.11
N ALA A 33 -9.48 -6.34 5.42
CA ALA A 33 -9.22 -5.27 6.38
C ALA A 33 -7.79 -4.72 6.25
N SER A 34 -6.79 -5.60 6.15
CA SER A 34 -5.38 -5.23 5.94
C SER A 34 -5.19 -4.43 4.66
N SER A 35 -5.77 -4.88 3.55
CA SER A 35 -5.69 -4.19 2.26
C SER A 35 -6.35 -2.83 2.29
N LEU A 36 -7.49 -2.69 2.98
CA LEU A 36 -8.17 -1.41 3.17
C LEU A 36 -7.29 -0.42 3.97
N TYR A 37 -6.67 -0.87 5.05
CA TYR A 37 -5.70 -0.04 5.77
C TYR A 37 -4.52 0.38 4.88
N GLY A 38 -4.05 -0.52 4.01
CA GLY A 38 -3.01 -0.22 3.03
C GLY A 38 -3.42 0.86 2.02
N ILE A 39 -4.67 0.84 1.54
CA ILE A 39 -5.23 1.88 0.67
C ILE A 39 -5.21 3.24 1.38
N GLU A 40 -5.73 3.30 2.60
CA GLU A 40 -5.78 4.54 3.38
C GLU A 40 -4.38 5.09 3.66
N GLU A 41 -3.42 4.22 3.98
CA GLU A 41 -2.04 4.61 4.19
C GLU A 41 -1.40 5.17 2.92
N SER A 42 -1.55 4.49 1.79
CA SER A 42 -1.04 4.96 0.49
C SER A 42 -1.69 6.27 0.09
N GLN A 43 -2.99 6.46 0.33
CA GLN A 43 -3.68 7.73 0.07
C GLN A 43 -3.12 8.88 0.92
N ARG A 44 -2.85 8.64 2.22
CA ARG A 44 -2.20 9.64 3.07
C ARG A 44 -0.81 10.00 2.55
N LYS A 45 -0.03 9.03 2.08
CA LYS A 45 1.30 9.26 1.48
C LYS A 45 1.22 10.01 0.15
N ILE A 46 0.26 9.68 -0.72
CA ILE A 46 -0.01 10.41 -1.96
C ILE A 46 -0.24 11.89 -1.66
N ASN A 47 -1.14 12.19 -0.72
CA ASN A 47 -1.44 13.58 -0.34
C ASN A 47 -0.20 14.28 0.22
N LEU A 48 0.50 13.62 1.16
CA LEU A 48 1.70 14.18 1.79
C LEU A 48 2.80 14.51 0.78
N TYR A 49 3.15 13.54 -0.09
CA TYR A 49 4.22 13.77 -1.06
C TYR A 49 3.77 14.70 -2.19
N GLY A 50 2.49 14.69 -2.56
CA GLY A 50 1.89 15.66 -3.48
C GLY A 50 2.05 17.11 -3.00
N ASP A 51 1.97 17.34 -1.69
CA ASP A 51 2.21 18.66 -1.10
C ASP A 51 3.70 19.03 -0.98
N ILE A 52 4.60 18.03 -0.87
CA ILE A 52 6.05 18.24 -0.69
C ILE A 52 6.77 18.44 -2.02
N VAL A 53 6.36 17.76 -3.09
CA VAL A 53 7.03 17.88 -4.41
C VAL A 53 7.12 19.34 -4.87
N PRO A 54 6.03 20.13 -4.89
CA PRO A 54 6.10 21.54 -5.33
C PRO A 54 7.00 22.40 -4.43
N LYS A 55 7.04 22.13 -3.13
CA LYS A 55 7.92 22.85 -2.19
C LYS A 55 9.39 22.54 -2.45
N THR A 56 9.68 21.31 -2.87
CA THR A 56 11.04 20.88 -3.20
C THR A 56 11.48 21.42 -4.56
N GLU A 57 10.55 21.57 -5.51
CA GLU A 57 10.80 22.32 -6.77
C GLU A 57 11.15 23.78 -6.48
N GLN A 58 10.41 24.43 -5.57
CA GLN A 58 10.73 25.79 -5.12
C GLN A 58 12.12 25.87 -4.46
N LEU A 59 12.48 24.87 -3.65
CA LEU A 59 13.81 24.78 -3.05
C LEU A 59 14.91 24.69 -4.12
N VAL A 60 14.74 23.84 -5.14
CA VAL A 60 15.71 23.74 -6.25
C VAL A 60 15.87 25.09 -6.96
N ASN A 61 14.77 25.80 -7.23
CA ASN A 61 14.81 27.12 -7.88
C ASN A 61 15.55 28.17 -7.01
N ALA A 62 15.33 28.15 -5.69
CA ALA A 62 16.02 29.02 -4.75
C ALA A 62 17.52 28.69 -4.68
N SER A 63 17.87 27.40 -4.57
CA SER A 63 19.25 26.90 -4.58
C SER A 63 19.97 27.27 -5.88
N GLN A 64 19.31 27.15 -7.03
CA GLN A 64 19.90 27.53 -8.32
C GLN A 64 20.24 29.02 -8.37
N SER A 65 19.34 29.87 -7.85
CA SER A 65 19.57 31.32 -7.78
C SER A 65 20.72 31.66 -6.82
N ALA A 66 20.75 31.02 -5.65
CA ALA A 66 21.80 31.18 -4.65
C ALA A 66 23.17 30.72 -5.16
N TYR A 67 23.22 29.60 -5.89
CA TYR A 67 24.46 29.11 -6.50
C TYR A 67 25.00 30.10 -7.55
N ARG A 68 24.13 30.62 -8.43
CA ARG A 68 24.50 31.63 -9.42
C ARG A 68 24.99 32.94 -8.79
N ALA A 69 24.46 33.29 -7.62
CA ALA A 69 24.90 34.43 -6.83
C ALA A 69 26.19 34.16 -6.02
N GLY A 70 26.69 32.92 -6.01
CA GLY A 70 27.87 32.51 -5.25
C GLY A 70 27.64 32.39 -3.74
N THR A 71 26.38 32.36 -3.29
CA THR A 71 26.03 32.29 -1.85
C THR A 71 25.97 30.87 -1.30
N ILE A 72 25.83 29.87 -2.17
CA ILE A 72 25.96 28.44 -1.82
C ILE A 72 26.91 27.75 -2.81
N ASP A 73 27.48 26.61 -2.40
CA ASP A 73 28.32 25.80 -3.27
C ASP A 73 27.50 24.91 -4.23
N PHE A 74 28.20 24.29 -5.19
CA PHE A 74 27.57 23.42 -6.18
C PHE A 74 26.95 22.16 -5.54
N LEU A 75 27.55 21.63 -4.47
CA LEU A 75 27.03 20.44 -3.78
C LEU A 75 25.68 20.70 -3.12
N SER A 76 25.49 21.88 -2.55
CA SER A 76 24.21 22.32 -1.97
C SER A 76 23.09 22.39 -3.01
N LEU A 77 23.41 22.79 -4.26
CA LEU A 77 22.46 22.73 -5.38
C LEU A 77 22.11 21.27 -5.71
N ILE A 78 23.11 20.41 -5.86
CA ILE A 78 22.90 18.97 -6.15
C ILE A 78 22.06 18.30 -5.07
N ASP A 79 22.26 18.62 -3.79
CA ASP A 79 21.47 18.05 -2.72
C ASP A 79 19.99 18.46 -2.81
N SER A 80 19.69 19.70 -3.20
CA SER A 80 18.29 20.11 -3.45
C SER A 80 17.66 19.36 -4.64
N GLU A 81 18.41 19.11 -5.71
CA GLU A 81 17.93 18.33 -6.87
C GLU A 81 17.69 16.86 -6.48
N ARG A 82 18.57 16.27 -5.67
CA ARG A 82 18.42 14.91 -5.13
C ARG A 82 17.18 14.81 -4.24
N MET A 83 16.92 15.82 -3.41
CA MET A 83 15.70 15.88 -2.61
C MET A 83 14.45 15.87 -3.48
N LEU A 84 14.43 16.68 -4.56
CA LEU A 84 13.30 16.71 -5.48
C LEU A 84 13.06 15.33 -6.11
N LEU A 85 14.12 14.71 -6.62
CA LEU A 85 14.03 13.37 -7.21
C LEU A 85 13.50 12.35 -6.19
N GLN A 86 13.99 12.39 -4.96
CA GLN A 86 13.57 11.46 -3.90
C GLN A 86 12.09 11.61 -3.56
N TYR A 87 11.59 12.85 -3.42
CA TYR A 87 10.17 13.07 -3.10
C TYR A 87 9.25 12.74 -4.28
N THR A 88 9.67 13.01 -5.52
CA THR A 88 8.94 12.57 -6.72
C THR A 88 8.86 11.05 -6.80
N LEU A 89 9.96 10.33 -6.53
CA LEU A 89 9.96 8.87 -6.48
C LEU A 89 9.02 8.33 -5.40
N ASN A 90 9.03 8.94 -4.22
CA ASN A 90 8.14 8.54 -3.11
C ASN A 90 6.66 8.76 -3.46
N TYR A 91 6.34 9.86 -4.14
CA TYR A 91 4.98 10.12 -4.64
C TYR A 91 4.53 9.04 -5.63
N GLN A 92 5.34 8.74 -6.64
CA GLN A 92 5.01 7.72 -7.65
C GLN A 92 4.89 6.30 -7.07
N ARG A 93 5.75 5.96 -6.10
CA ARG A 93 5.62 4.70 -5.34
C ARG A 93 4.32 4.64 -4.57
N SER A 94 3.92 5.73 -3.91
CA SER A 94 2.66 5.77 -3.15
C SER A 94 1.43 5.60 -4.07
N LEU A 95 1.47 6.15 -5.28
CA LEU A 95 0.45 5.89 -6.31
C LEU A 95 0.42 4.41 -6.73
N THR A 96 1.59 3.82 -6.93
CA THR A 96 1.70 2.39 -7.30
C THR A 96 1.18 1.49 -6.19
N ASP A 97 1.57 1.74 -4.94
CA ASP A 97 1.15 0.99 -3.76
C ASP A 97 -0.37 1.08 -3.58
N TYR A 98 -0.96 2.26 -3.80
CA TYR A 98 -2.42 2.44 -3.78
C TYR A 98 -3.10 1.54 -4.81
N GLN A 99 -2.64 1.55 -6.07
CA GLN A 99 -3.22 0.74 -7.14
C GLN A 99 -3.06 -0.76 -6.90
N GLN A 100 -1.90 -1.19 -6.37
CA GLN A 100 -1.68 -2.59 -6.00
C GLN A 100 -2.63 -3.05 -4.89
N LYS A 101 -2.90 -2.19 -3.91
CA LYS A 101 -3.83 -2.51 -2.82
C LYS A 101 -5.28 -2.58 -3.29
N ILE A 102 -5.68 -1.75 -4.24
CA ILE A 102 -6.99 -1.87 -4.91
C ILE A 102 -7.10 -3.23 -5.60
N ALA A 103 -6.12 -3.60 -6.44
CA ALA A 103 -6.11 -4.88 -7.14
C ALA A 103 -6.13 -6.09 -6.18
N GLU A 104 -5.46 -5.98 -5.02
CA GLU A 104 -5.50 -7.01 -3.98
C GLU A 104 -6.92 -7.18 -3.41
N ILE A 105 -7.66 -6.08 -3.16
CA ILE A 105 -9.06 -6.19 -2.72
C ILE A 105 -9.92 -6.81 -3.83
N GLU A 106 -9.76 -6.38 -5.09
CA GLU A 106 -10.51 -6.93 -6.23
C GLU A 106 -10.35 -8.45 -6.34
N MET A 107 -9.11 -8.95 -6.17
CA MET A 107 -8.82 -10.37 -6.13
C MET A 107 -9.52 -11.09 -4.96
N LEU A 108 -9.56 -10.46 -3.77
CA LEU A 108 -10.18 -11.04 -2.58
C LEU A 108 -11.72 -11.07 -2.67
N VAL A 109 -12.34 -10.05 -3.28
CA VAL A 109 -13.81 -9.96 -3.41
C VAL A 109 -14.34 -10.60 -4.69
N GLY A 110 -13.48 -10.87 -5.68
CA GLY A 110 -13.84 -11.46 -6.96
C GLY A 110 -14.64 -10.51 -7.86
N ALA A 111 -14.52 -9.20 -7.64
CA ALA A 111 -15.22 -8.16 -8.38
C ALA A 111 -14.29 -6.96 -8.61
N ASP A 112 -14.47 -6.30 -9.75
CA ASP A 112 -13.76 -5.08 -10.10
C ASP A 112 -14.29 -3.91 -9.25
N LEU A 113 -13.40 -3.17 -8.60
CA LEU A 113 -13.72 -2.00 -7.79
C LEU A 113 -13.43 -0.70 -8.54
N THR A 114 -12.81 -0.80 -9.72
CA THR A 114 -12.62 0.32 -10.64
C THR A 114 -13.99 0.74 -11.18
N VAL A 115 -14.60 1.75 -10.57
CA VAL A 115 -15.68 2.50 -11.24
C VAL A 115 -15.03 3.20 -12.43
N ARG A 116 -15.21 2.65 -13.62
CA ARG A 116 -14.86 3.30 -14.89
C ARG A 116 -15.67 4.58 -15.09
#